data_AF-A0A7Y2X7M1-F1
#
_entry.id   AF-A0A7Y2X7M1-F1
#
_cell.length_a   1.000
_cell.length_b   1.000
_cell.length_c   1.000
_cell.angle_alpha   90.00
_cell.angle_beta   90.00
_cell.angle_gamma   90.00
#
_symmetry.space_group_name_H-M   'P 1'
#
loop_
_entity.id
_entity.type
_entity.pdbx_description
1 polymer ?
#
loop_
_entity_poly.entity_id
_entity_poly.type
_entity_poly.pdbx_seq_one_letter_code
_entity_poly.pdbx_strand_id
1 'polypeptide(L)'
;GHGPVYEEVVITVSDPTPYSIWAGGVQSEVDGNNDGIDNGLAWVLGASGISADAAALLPTLDSNTDAEYYIFNFRRSDAANVDTNTTITPQYGSDLGTWSNAVHDGTDIIITPADDFYETGVDKVEVKVKRTLVTGDRFFSRLNVSVDP
;
A
#
# COMPACT_ATOMS: atom_id res chain seq x y z
N GLY A 1 -16.41 51.59 -30.19
CA GLY A 1 -17.22 50.53 -29.55
C GLY A 1 -16.28 49.50 -29.00
N HIS A 2 -16.20 49.37 -27.69
CA HIS A 2 -15.45 48.30 -27.02
C HIS A 2 -16.49 47.29 -26.54
N GLY A 3 -16.56 46.13 -27.19
CA GLY A 3 -17.38 45.03 -26.71
C GLY A 3 -16.67 44.33 -25.54
N PRO A 4 -17.41 43.72 -24.60
CA PRO A 4 -16.79 42.96 -23.52
C PRO A 4 -16.06 41.73 -24.08
N VAL A 5 -14.82 41.55 -23.64
CA VAL A 5 -14.07 40.30 -23.81
C VAL A 5 -14.58 39.35 -22.73
N TYR A 6 -15.16 38.23 -23.13
CA TYR A 6 -15.47 37.14 -22.19
C TYR A 6 -14.23 36.25 -22.11
N GLU A 7 -13.58 36.22 -20.96
CA GLU A 7 -12.55 35.22 -20.69
C GLU A 7 -13.24 33.90 -20.33
N GLU A 8 -12.92 32.85 -21.08
CA GLU A 8 -13.33 31.49 -20.75
C GLU A 8 -12.45 30.99 -19.59
N VAL A 9 -12.99 31.01 -18.37
CA VAL A 9 -12.36 30.37 -17.23
C VAL A 9 -12.64 28.87 -17.34
N VAL A 10 -11.66 28.12 -17.86
CA VAL A 10 -11.69 26.65 -17.81
C VAL A 10 -11.39 26.24 -16.37
N ILE A 11 -12.43 25.92 -15.60
CA ILE A 11 -12.29 25.25 -14.31
C ILE A 11 -12.09 23.77 -14.61
N THR A 12 -10.86 23.28 -14.48
CA THR A 12 -10.59 21.85 -14.46
C THR A 12 -11.06 21.30 -13.12
N VAL A 13 -12.25 20.71 -13.08
CA VAL A 13 -12.66 19.85 -11.96
C VAL A 13 -11.99 18.51 -12.21
N SER A 14 -10.96 18.18 -11.43
CA SER A 14 -10.43 16.82 -11.39
C SER A 14 -11.47 15.92 -10.72
N ASP A 15 -11.78 14.80 -11.34
CA ASP A 15 -12.62 13.78 -10.70
C ASP A 15 -11.95 13.33 -9.39
N PRO A 16 -12.73 13.12 -8.31
CA PRO A 16 -12.17 12.70 -7.04
C PRO A 16 -11.53 11.31 -7.19
N THR A 17 -10.29 11.18 -6.69
CA THR A 17 -9.53 9.91 -6.67
C THR A 17 -10.26 8.89 -5.77
N PRO A 18 -10.08 7.57 -6.01
CA PRO A 18 -10.62 6.54 -5.12
C PRO A 18 -10.27 6.78 -3.64
N TYR A 19 -9.01 7.15 -3.35
CA TYR A 19 -8.61 7.53 -2.00
C TYR A 19 -9.40 8.74 -1.48
N SER A 20 -9.52 9.83 -2.25
CA SER A 20 -10.22 11.05 -1.78
C SER A 20 -11.70 10.81 -1.45
N ILE A 21 -12.36 9.89 -2.17
CA ILE A 21 -13.73 9.45 -1.90
C ILE A 21 -13.78 8.70 -0.58
N TRP A 22 -12.87 7.73 -0.37
CA TRP A 22 -12.80 6.95 0.86
C TRP A 22 -12.45 7.80 2.08
N ALA A 23 -11.52 8.74 1.92
CA ALA A 23 -10.98 9.55 3.00
C ALA A 23 -11.83 10.77 3.36
N GLY A 24 -12.80 11.15 2.51
CA GLY A 24 -13.58 12.38 2.70
C GLY A 24 -12.71 13.65 2.68
N GLY A 25 -11.59 13.62 1.95
CA GLY A 25 -10.64 14.73 1.82
C GLY A 25 -9.56 14.83 2.92
N VAL A 26 -9.45 13.84 3.81
CA VAL A 26 -8.36 13.78 4.81
C VAL A 26 -7.07 13.28 4.16
N GLN A 27 -5.93 13.89 4.51
CA GLN A 27 -4.63 13.53 3.96
C GLN A 27 -4.19 12.11 4.33
N SER A 28 -3.36 11.51 3.46
CA SER A 28 -2.92 10.12 3.54
C SER A 28 -1.96 9.83 4.67
N GLU A 29 -1.14 10.81 5.03
CA GLU A 29 -0.06 10.77 6.01
C GLU A 29 -0.50 11.14 7.43
N VAL A 30 -1.82 11.30 7.62
CA VAL A 30 -2.41 11.61 8.92
C VAL A 30 -2.92 10.32 9.54
N ASP A 31 -2.61 10.08 10.80
CA ASP A 31 -3.32 9.14 11.67
C ASP A 31 -4.53 9.87 12.26
N GLY A 32 -5.68 9.77 11.58
CA GLY A 32 -6.87 10.56 11.92
C GLY A 32 -7.65 10.02 13.13
N ASN A 33 -7.50 8.74 13.44
CA ASN A 33 -8.22 8.03 14.49
C ASN A 33 -7.33 7.64 15.69
N ASN A 34 -6.03 7.96 15.64
CA ASN A 34 -5.01 7.70 16.66
C ASN A 34 -4.79 6.21 16.94
N ASP A 35 -4.87 5.35 15.92
CA ASP A 35 -4.56 3.92 16.04
C ASP A 35 -3.07 3.59 15.75
N GLY A 36 -2.29 4.60 15.37
CA GLY A 36 -0.88 4.49 15.01
C GLY A 36 -0.64 4.18 13.53
N ILE A 37 -1.65 4.26 12.66
CA ILE A 37 -1.59 3.92 11.24
C ILE A 37 -2.10 5.09 10.40
N ASP A 38 -1.26 5.55 9.48
CA ASP A 38 -1.62 6.61 8.54
C ASP A 38 -2.79 6.16 7.62
N ASN A 39 -3.71 7.08 7.33
CA ASN A 39 -4.91 6.81 6.54
C ASN A 39 -4.63 6.13 5.19
N GLY A 40 -3.54 6.51 4.51
CA GLY A 40 -3.15 5.92 3.23
C GLY A 40 -2.79 4.45 3.37
N LEU A 41 -2.08 4.08 4.46
CA LEU A 41 -1.78 2.68 4.76
C LEU A 41 -3.05 1.93 5.17
N ALA A 42 -3.90 2.52 6.01
CA ALA A 42 -5.17 1.91 6.41
C ALA A 42 -6.05 1.59 5.20
N TRP A 43 -6.17 2.52 4.26
CA TRP A 43 -6.93 2.34 3.01
C TRP A 43 -6.34 1.26 2.10
N VAL A 44 -5.01 1.21 1.93
CA VAL A 44 -4.34 0.13 1.19
C VAL A 44 -4.63 -1.22 1.84
N LEU A 45 -4.63 -1.30 3.17
CA LEU A 45 -4.88 -2.54 3.90
C LEU A 45 -6.37 -2.92 3.94
N GLY A 46 -7.26 -2.12 3.35
CA GLY A 46 -8.70 -2.40 3.23
C GLY A 46 -9.53 -1.98 4.45
N ALA A 47 -9.09 -0.99 5.23
CA ALA A 47 -9.90 -0.45 6.32
C ALA A 47 -11.26 0.05 5.80
N SER A 48 -12.32 -0.21 6.56
CA SER A 48 -13.70 0.09 6.14
C SER A 48 -14.03 1.59 6.10
N GLY A 49 -13.17 2.43 6.68
CA GLY A 49 -13.25 3.89 6.61
C GLY A 49 -12.21 4.57 7.50
N ILE A 50 -12.15 5.90 7.42
CA ILE A 50 -11.15 6.76 8.09
C ILE A 50 -11.08 6.61 9.62
N SER A 51 -12.13 6.08 10.26
CA SER A 51 -12.19 5.91 11.71
C SER A 51 -12.00 4.46 12.16
N ALA A 52 -11.81 3.52 11.24
CA ALA A 52 -11.67 2.10 11.57
C ALA A 52 -10.25 1.82 12.08
N ASP A 53 -10.13 1.12 13.21
CA ASP A 53 -8.85 0.65 13.73
C ASP A 53 -8.22 -0.36 12.75
N ALA A 54 -7.09 0.02 12.17
CA ALA A 54 -6.39 -0.76 11.16
C ALA A 54 -5.28 -1.67 11.75
N ALA A 55 -5.08 -1.70 13.08
CA ALA A 55 -3.97 -2.42 13.70
C ALA A 55 -3.99 -3.92 13.38
N ALA A 56 -5.17 -4.53 13.33
CA ALA A 56 -5.35 -5.95 12.99
C ALA A 56 -5.16 -6.26 11.48
N LEU A 57 -5.00 -5.24 10.65
CA LEU A 57 -4.82 -5.35 9.20
C LEU A 57 -3.34 -5.32 8.81
N LEU A 58 -2.45 -4.99 9.74
CA LEU A 58 -1.02 -4.85 9.48
C LEU A 58 -0.40 -6.12 8.89
N PRO A 59 0.64 -5.97 8.04
CA PRO A 59 1.35 -7.10 7.46
C PRO A 59 1.91 -8.06 8.51
N THR A 60 2.06 -9.32 8.11
CA THR A 60 2.65 -10.38 8.95
C THR A 60 3.88 -10.98 8.29
N LEU A 61 4.79 -11.51 9.11
CA LEU A 61 6.00 -12.19 8.65
C LEU A 61 5.98 -13.64 9.15
N ASP A 62 6.14 -14.56 8.22
CA ASP A 62 6.41 -15.97 8.50
C ASP A 62 7.84 -16.32 8.08
N SER A 63 8.64 -16.71 9.07
CA SER A 63 10.04 -17.08 8.90
C SER A 63 10.29 -18.57 9.08
N ASN A 64 9.25 -19.41 9.18
CA ASN A 64 9.38 -20.78 9.69
C ASN A 64 8.79 -21.85 8.77
N THR A 65 7.76 -21.53 7.99
CA THR A 65 7.06 -22.54 7.16
C THR A 65 7.83 -22.96 5.92
N ASP A 66 8.69 -22.08 5.40
CA ASP A 66 9.49 -22.30 4.19
C ASP A 66 10.98 -22.20 4.50
N ALA A 67 11.73 -23.27 4.17
CA ALA A 67 13.16 -23.36 4.44
C ALA A 67 14.00 -22.51 3.49
N GLU A 68 13.47 -22.10 2.33
CA GLU A 68 14.20 -21.33 1.32
C GLU A 68 13.81 -19.84 1.33
N TYR A 69 12.59 -19.51 1.78
CA TYR A 69 12.06 -18.15 1.75
C TYR A 69 11.62 -17.62 3.12
N TYR A 70 11.71 -16.30 3.31
CA TYR A 70 10.87 -15.56 4.25
C TYR A 70 9.57 -15.17 3.54
N ILE A 71 8.45 -15.21 4.24
CA ILE A 71 7.13 -14.92 3.66
C ILE A 71 6.52 -13.71 4.35
N PHE A 72 6.44 -12.59 3.64
CA PHE A 72 5.78 -11.37 4.08
C PHE A 72 4.39 -11.28 3.45
N ASN A 73 3.35 -11.29 4.27
CA ASN A 73 1.96 -11.20 3.82
C ASN A 73 1.38 -9.84 4.16
N PHE A 74 0.71 -9.21 3.20
CA PHE A 74 -0.07 -7.99 3.45
C PHE A 74 -1.43 -8.04 2.77
N ARG A 75 -2.37 -7.23 3.29
CA ARG A 75 -3.68 -6.98 2.67
C ARG A 75 -3.53 -5.92 1.60
N ARG A 76 -4.27 -6.03 0.49
CA ARG A 76 -4.31 -4.98 -0.52
C ARG A 76 -5.74 -4.80 -1.02
N SER A 77 -6.30 -3.60 -0.86
CA SER A 77 -7.61 -3.29 -1.43
C SER A 77 -7.54 -3.13 -2.94
N ASP A 78 -8.57 -3.58 -3.65
CA ASP A 78 -8.69 -3.44 -5.10
C ASP A 78 -8.67 -1.98 -5.52
N ALA A 79 -9.39 -1.14 -4.78
CA ALA A 79 -9.45 0.30 -5.00
C ALA A 79 -8.06 0.92 -4.97
N ALA A 80 -7.22 0.56 -4.00
CA ALA A 80 -5.86 1.06 -3.91
C ALA A 80 -4.92 0.46 -4.97
N ASN A 81 -5.16 -0.79 -5.39
CA ASN A 81 -4.36 -1.44 -6.41
C ASN A 81 -4.55 -0.83 -7.81
N VAL A 82 -5.74 -0.29 -8.11
CA VAL A 82 -6.05 0.33 -9.42
C VAL A 82 -5.94 1.85 -9.39
N ASP A 83 -5.78 2.47 -8.23
CA ASP A 83 -5.59 3.91 -8.10
C ASP A 83 -4.20 4.32 -8.61
N THR A 84 -4.17 5.13 -9.67
CA THR A 84 -2.93 5.56 -10.32
C THR A 84 -2.09 6.50 -9.46
N ASN A 85 -2.68 7.09 -8.41
CA ASN A 85 -1.98 7.96 -7.47
C ASN A 85 -1.43 7.18 -6.27
N THR A 86 -1.58 5.86 -6.27
CA THR A 86 -1.17 5.00 -5.17
C THR A 86 -0.02 4.11 -5.57
N THR A 87 1.05 4.16 -4.78
CA THR A 87 2.20 3.27 -4.91
C THR A 87 2.26 2.34 -3.72
N ILE A 88 2.24 1.03 -3.97
CA ILE A 88 2.30 -0.03 -2.96
C ILE A 88 3.55 -0.86 -3.23
N THR A 89 4.58 -0.69 -2.41
CA THR A 89 5.89 -1.31 -2.63
C THR A 89 6.29 -2.15 -1.41
N PRO A 90 6.18 -3.49 -1.46
CA PRO A 90 6.81 -4.33 -0.45
C PRO A 90 8.34 -4.19 -0.53
N GLN A 91 8.99 -4.08 0.63
CA GLN A 91 10.43 -3.89 0.75
C GLN A 91 11.04 -4.85 1.76
N TYR A 92 12.31 -5.17 1.57
CA TYR A 92 13.09 -6.03 2.45
C TYR A 92 14.50 -5.48 2.69
N GLY A 93 15.14 -5.94 3.76
CA GLY A 93 16.50 -5.56 4.11
C GLY A 93 17.10 -6.40 5.23
N SER A 94 18.40 -6.20 5.48
CA SER A 94 19.14 -6.81 6.59
C SER A 94 19.35 -5.86 7.78
N ASP A 95 18.93 -4.61 7.63
CA ASP A 95 18.90 -3.57 8.66
C ASP A 95 17.69 -2.64 8.44
N LEU A 96 17.52 -1.64 9.31
CA LEU A 96 16.40 -0.70 9.26
C LEU A 96 16.71 0.58 8.44
N GLY A 97 17.93 0.72 7.94
CA GLY A 97 18.41 1.91 7.21
C GLY A 97 18.42 1.76 5.68
N THR A 98 18.60 0.54 5.18
CA THR A 98 18.69 0.24 3.73
C THR A 98 17.61 -0.74 3.32
N TRP A 99 16.83 -0.35 2.31
CA TRP A 99 15.67 -1.12 1.84
C TRP A 99 15.81 -1.43 0.34
N SER A 100 15.53 -2.68 -0.02
CA SER A 100 15.38 -3.12 -1.40
C SER A 100 13.90 -3.32 -1.72
N ASN A 101 13.46 -2.86 -2.90
CA ASN A 101 12.12 -3.14 -3.38
C ASN A 101 12.01 -4.64 -3.74
N ALA A 102 10.98 -5.31 -3.23
CA ALA A 102 10.64 -6.65 -3.68
C ALA A 102 9.96 -6.53 -5.05
N VAL A 103 10.69 -6.89 -6.10
CA VAL A 103 10.20 -6.91 -7.49
C VAL A 103 10.11 -8.37 -7.90
N HIS A 104 8.94 -8.81 -8.35
CA HIS A 104 8.73 -10.19 -8.75
C HIS A 104 9.68 -10.61 -9.89
N ASP A 105 10.44 -11.68 -9.67
CA ASP A 105 11.34 -12.28 -10.66
C ASP A 105 11.06 -13.78 -10.87
N GLY A 106 10.17 -14.37 -10.07
CA GLY A 106 9.77 -15.77 -10.14
C GLY A 106 10.79 -16.76 -9.55
N THR A 107 11.90 -16.29 -9.00
CA THR A 107 12.97 -17.13 -8.43
C THR A 107 13.41 -16.65 -7.05
N ASP A 108 13.95 -15.44 -6.93
CA ASP A 108 14.45 -14.94 -5.65
C ASP A 108 13.39 -14.10 -4.92
N ILE A 109 12.50 -13.46 -5.69
CA ILE A 109 11.31 -12.76 -5.20
C ILE A 109 10.06 -13.28 -5.92
N ILE A 110 9.15 -13.88 -5.15
CA ILE A 110 7.87 -14.38 -5.67
C ILE A 110 6.74 -13.59 -5.02
N ILE A 111 5.93 -12.90 -5.82
CA ILE A 111 4.79 -12.11 -5.35
C ILE A 111 3.52 -12.73 -5.92
N THR A 112 2.66 -13.24 -5.04
CA THR A 112 1.45 -13.95 -5.42
C THR A 112 0.25 -13.29 -4.75
N PRO A 113 -0.57 -12.54 -5.50
CA PRO A 113 -1.87 -12.09 -5.01
C PRO A 113 -2.86 -13.27 -5.00
N ALA A 114 -3.71 -13.31 -3.97
CA ALA A 114 -4.90 -14.13 -3.89
C ALA A 114 -6.11 -13.19 -3.78
N ASP A 115 -6.86 -13.13 -4.88
CA ASP A 115 -8.05 -12.31 -5.08
C ASP A 115 -9.11 -12.59 -4.00
N ASP A 116 -9.70 -11.54 -3.43
CA ASP A 116 -10.78 -11.63 -2.43
C ASP A 116 -10.48 -12.54 -1.22
N PHE A 117 -9.21 -12.74 -0.88
CA PHE A 117 -8.81 -13.72 0.14
C PHE A 117 -9.32 -13.34 1.54
N TYR A 118 -9.29 -12.05 1.90
CA TYR A 118 -9.73 -11.60 3.22
C TYR A 118 -11.21 -11.27 3.24
N GLU A 119 -11.69 -10.59 2.20
CA GLU A 119 -13.08 -10.24 1.94
C GLU A 119 -13.18 -9.73 0.49
N THR A 120 -14.40 -9.51 0.00
CA THR A 120 -14.62 -8.92 -1.33
C THR A 120 -13.96 -7.56 -1.44
N GLY A 121 -13.11 -7.38 -2.45
CA GLY A 121 -12.33 -6.18 -2.72
C GLY A 121 -11.03 -6.08 -1.91
N VAL A 122 -10.62 -7.13 -1.18
CA VAL A 122 -9.39 -7.15 -0.38
C VAL A 122 -8.60 -8.44 -0.58
N ASP A 123 -7.51 -8.30 -1.32
CA ASP A 123 -6.54 -9.35 -1.61
C ASP A 123 -5.68 -9.70 -0.40
N LYS A 124 -5.17 -10.94 -0.41
CA LYS A 124 -3.90 -11.26 0.24
C LYS A 124 -2.78 -11.21 -0.78
N VAL A 125 -1.72 -10.46 -0.51
CA VAL A 125 -0.49 -10.49 -1.29
C VAL A 125 0.61 -11.19 -0.49
N GLU A 126 1.02 -12.35 -0.97
CA GLU A 126 2.13 -13.12 -0.41
C GLU A 126 3.43 -12.73 -1.14
N VAL A 127 4.40 -12.23 -0.39
CA VAL A 127 5.75 -11.88 -0.90
C VAL A 127 6.76 -12.85 -0.29
N LYS A 128 7.26 -13.77 -1.11
CA LYS A 128 8.39 -14.63 -0.74
C LYS A 128 9.69 -13.93 -1.10
N VAL A 129 10.59 -13.85 -0.13
CA VAL A 129 11.95 -13.32 -0.29
C VAL A 129 12.94 -14.44 0.01
N LYS A 130 13.77 -14.80 -0.96
CA LYS A 130 14.73 -15.88 -0.80
C LYS A 130 15.74 -15.52 0.29
N ARG A 131 16.00 -16.48 1.18
CA ARG A 131 16.89 -16.26 2.33
C ARG A 131 18.31 -15.86 1.94
N THR A 132 18.77 -16.28 0.76
CA THR A 132 20.09 -15.92 0.22
C THR A 132 20.24 -14.44 -0.15
N LEU A 133 19.14 -13.70 -0.28
CA LEU A 133 19.17 -12.25 -0.49
C LEU A 133 19.48 -11.47 0.81
N VAL A 134 19.42 -12.14 1.96
CA VAL A 134 19.64 -11.54 3.27
C VAL A 134 21.10 -11.69 3.64
N THR A 135 21.77 -10.57 3.89
CA THR A 135 23.15 -10.57 4.37
C THR A 135 23.17 -10.62 5.89
N GLY A 136 23.68 -11.73 6.46
CA GLY A 136 23.78 -11.92 7.91
C GLY A 136 22.52 -12.54 8.53
N ASP A 137 22.36 -12.35 9.84
CA ASP A 137 21.40 -13.13 10.66
C ASP A 137 20.05 -12.42 10.88
N ARG A 138 19.83 -11.27 10.24
CA ARG A 138 18.64 -10.44 10.44
C ARG A 138 17.93 -10.19 9.12
N PHE A 139 16.61 -10.35 9.15
CA PHE A 139 15.71 -10.03 8.06
C PHE A 139 14.66 -9.04 8.56
N PHE A 140 14.42 -8.01 7.75
CA PHE A 140 13.36 -7.03 7.95
C PHE A 140 12.54 -6.91 6.67
N SER A 141 11.25 -6.70 6.84
CA SER A 141 10.32 -6.42 5.74
C SER A 141 9.37 -5.30 6.14
N ARG A 142 8.93 -4.51 5.16
CA ARG A 142 7.89 -3.49 5.35
C ARG A 142 7.06 -3.32 4.09
N LEU A 143 5.87 -2.76 4.26
CA LEU A 143 5.08 -2.24 3.15
C LEU A 143 5.31 -0.73 3.09
N ASN A 144 5.85 -0.23 1.99
CA ASN A 144 5.99 1.20 1.74
C ASN A 144 4.83 1.67 0.86
N VAL A 145 4.00 2.57 1.39
CA VAL A 145 2.82 3.11 0.71
C VAL A 145 3.02 4.61 0.50
N SER A 146 2.66 5.10 -0.68
CA SER A 146 2.48 6.52 -0.98
C SER A 146 1.14 6.69 -1.65
N VAL A 147 0.36 7.69 -1.24
CA VAL A 147 -0.92 8.02 -1.84
C VAL A 147 -0.90 9.52 -2.12
N ASP A 148 -0.84 9.87 -3.39
CA ASP A 148 -0.86 11.27 -3.81
C ASP A 148 -2.33 11.74 -3.94
N PRO A 149 -2.64 12.98 -3.52
CA PRO A 149 -4.00 13.53 -3.55
C PRO A 149 -4.56 13.76 -4.96
#